data_AF-A0A4Y2WUS5-F1
#
_entry.id   AF-A0A4Y2WUS5-F1
#
_cell.length_a   1.000
_cell.length_b   1.000
_cell.length_c   1.000
_cell.angle_alpha   90.00
_cell.angle_beta   90.00
_cell.angle_gamma   90.00
#
_symmetry.space_group_name_H-M   'P 1'
#
loop_
_entity.id
_entity.type
_entity.pdbx_description
1 polymer ?
#
loop_
_entity_poly.entity_id
_entity_poly.type
_entity_poly.pdbx_seq_one_letter_code
_entity_poly.pdbx_strand_id
1 'polypeptide(L)'
;MAFLLARRKEDLMTIAADLDLTFEASFTKLKLKELIVKCPDYVEDDVKKMLDGIVEERTKGEEKAEKEKMRKEEKDEKMRKEEKDEKMRKEEREERMQKEEREYELEELRIQAQRIANIRIAPKAFKHRINRFTKLFISLICRKISV
;
A
#
# COMPACT_ATOMS: atom_id res chain seq x y z
N MET A 1 40.89 -34.11 -16.13
CA MET A 1 41.06 -34.45 -14.68
C MET A 1 40.83 -33.31 -13.66
N ALA A 2 41.28 -32.06 -13.89
CA ALA A 2 41.21 -30.99 -12.87
C ALA A 2 39.79 -30.49 -12.58
N PHE A 3 38.85 -30.61 -13.53
CA PHE A 3 37.48 -30.15 -13.42
C PHE A 3 36.71 -30.80 -12.25
N LEU A 4 37.00 -32.06 -11.90
CA LEU A 4 36.42 -32.74 -10.74
C LEU A 4 36.75 -32.04 -9.42
N LEU A 5 37.94 -31.41 -9.32
CA LEU A 5 38.32 -30.63 -8.14
C LEU A 5 37.57 -29.31 -8.04
N ALA A 6 37.00 -28.78 -9.12
CA ALA A 6 36.22 -27.56 -9.09
C ALA A 6 34.75 -27.80 -8.66
N ARG A 7 34.26 -29.04 -8.74
CA ARG A 7 32.84 -29.38 -8.47
C ARG A 7 32.54 -29.61 -6.98
N ARG A 8 31.27 -29.57 -6.58
CA ARG A 8 30.87 -29.81 -5.18
C ARG A 8 31.04 -31.28 -4.81
N LYS A 9 31.24 -31.59 -3.51
CA LYS A 9 31.43 -32.98 -3.05
C LYS A 9 30.19 -33.82 -3.35
N GLU A 10 29.02 -33.21 -3.20
CA GLU A 10 27.70 -33.79 -3.47
C GLU A 10 27.59 -34.23 -4.93
N ASP A 11 28.02 -33.38 -5.87
CA ASP A 11 27.98 -33.70 -7.30
C ASP A 11 28.86 -34.90 -7.64
N LEU A 12 30.04 -34.99 -7.02
CA LEU A 12 30.93 -36.14 -7.19
C LEU A 12 30.37 -37.42 -6.57
N MET A 13 29.62 -37.31 -5.46
CA MET A 13 28.93 -38.47 -4.87
C MET A 13 27.81 -38.97 -5.79
N THR A 14 27.04 -38.09 -6.42
CA THR A 14 26.03 -38.47 -7.41
C THR A 14 26.67 -39.20 -8.60
N ILE A 15 27.75 -38.66 -9.17
CA ILE A 15 28.46 -39.33 -10.27
C ILE A 15 29.02 -40.68 -9.85
N ALA A 16 29.59 -40.78 -8.66
CA ALA A 16 30.10 -42.06 -8.16
C ALA A 16 28.97 -43.09 -8.00
N ALA A 17 27.77 -42.66 -7.61
CA ALA A 17 26.59 -43.51 -7.54
C ALA A 17 26.11 -43.95 -8.94
N ASP A 18 26.08 -43.04 -9.91
CA ASP A 18 25.67 -43.34 -11.29
C ASP A 18 26.65 -44.29 -12.00
N LEU A 19 27.91 -44.31 -11.55
CA LEU A 19 28.96 -45.25 -11.99
C LEU A 19 29.00 -46.54 -11.17
N ASP A 20 28.00 -46.79 -10.30
CA ASP A 20 27.91 -47.95 -9.40
C ASP A 20 29.16 -48.16 -8.52
N LEU A 21 29.87 -47.08 -8.20
CA LEU A 21 31.05 -47.14 -7.33
C LEU A 21 30.63 -47.19 -5.86
N THR A 22 31.30 -48.03 -5.09
CA THR A 22 31.11 -48.06 -3.63
C THR A 22 31.85 -46.88 -2.99
N PHE A 23 31.10 -45.97 -2.36
CA PHE A 23 31.68 -44.84 -1.62
C PHE A 23 30.98 -44.64 -0.28
N GLU A 24 31.70 -44.07 0.67
CA GLU A 24 31.11 -43.60 1.93
C GLU A 24 30.91 -42.09 1.90
N ALA A 25 29.85 -41.62 2.55
CA ALA A 25 29.60 -40.19 2.75
C ALA A 25 30.72 -39.49 3.55
N SER A 26 31.52 -40.25 4.30
CA SER A 26 32.71 -39.80 5.04
C SER A 26 33.87 -39.41 4.11
N PHE A 27 33.89 -39.89 2.86
CA PHE A 27 35.03 -39.72 1.97
C PHE A 27 35.32 -38.25 1.67
N THR A 28 36.60 -37.92 1.58
CA THR A 28 37.01 -36.58 1.17
C THR A 28 36.77 -36.40 -0.33
N LYS A 29 36.60 -35.15 -0.76
CA LYS A 29 36.47 -34.79 -2.17
C LYS A 29 37.58 -35.37 -3.05
N LEU A 30 38.81 -35.40 -2.53
CA LEU A 30 39.97 -35.99 -3.21
C LEU A 30 39.80 -37.50 -3.41
N LYS A 31 39.38 -38.22 -2.36
CA LYS A 31 39.18 -39.68 -2.43
C LYS A 31 38.08 -40.07 -3.41
N LEU A 32 37.00 -39.29 -3.48
CA LEU A 32 35.92 -39.47 -4.47
C LEU A 32 36.41 -39.25 -5.90
N LYS A 33 37.17 -38.17 -6.14
CA LYS A 33 37.78 -37.93 -7.45
C LYS A 33 38.65 -39.11 -7.89
N GLU A 34 39.49 -39.62 -6.99
CA GLU A 34 40.36 -40.74 -7.31
C GLU A 34 39.58 -42.00 -7.66
N LEU A 35 38.48 -42.29 -6.95
CA LEU A 35 37.62 -43.44 -7.24
C LEU A 35 36.99 -43.34 -8.63
N ILE A 36 36.46 -42.17 -8.98
CA ILE A 36 35.86 -41.92 -10.30
C ILE A 36 36.89 -42.11 -11.40
N VAL A 37 38.10 -41.56 -11.23
CA VAL A 37 39.19 -41.63 -12.21
C VAL A 37 39.75 -43.05 -12.37
N LYS A 38 39.77 -43.83 -11.29
CA LYS A 38 40.25 -45.22 -11.29
C LYS A 38 39.21 -46.21 -11.84
N CYS A 39 37.99 -45.76 -12.14
CA CYS A 39 36.96 -46.60 -12.74
C CYS A 39 37.41 -47.03 -14.15
N PRO A 40 37.32 -48.33 -14.51
CA PRO A 40 37.67 -48.81 -15.85
C PRO A 40 36.84 -48.15 -16.95
N ASP A 41 35.60 -47.77 -16.63
CA ASP A 41 34.66 -47.13 -17.56
C ASP A 41 34.73 -45.59 -17.52
N TYR A 42 35.80 -45.02 -16.94
CA TYR A 42 35.98 -43.57 -16.87
C TYR A 42 36.25 -42.98 -18.26
N VAL A 43 35.29 -42.20 -18.77
CA VAL A 43 35.44 -41.35 -19.95
C VAL A 43 35.30 -39.89 -19.52
N GLU A 44 36.34 -39.09 -19.73
CA GLU A 44 36.40 -37.70 -19.25
C GLU A 44 35.25 -36.84 -19.78
N ASP A 45 34.90 -36.99 -21.06
CA ASP A 45 33.82 -36.22 -21.68
C ASP A 45 32.42 -36.62 -21.18
N ASP A 46 32.17 -37.91 -20.95
CA ASP A 46 30.90 -38.39 -20.42
C ASP A 46 30.70 -37.93 -18.98
N VAL A 47 31.74 -38.06 -18.15
CA VAL A 47 31.72 -37.59 -16.76
C VAL A 47 31.53 -36.07 -16.69
N LYS A 48 32.14 -35.33 -17.61
CA LYS A 48 31.95 -33.88 -17.71
C LYS A 48 30.51 -33.54 -18.08
N LYS A 49 29.92 -34.24 -19.06
CA LYS A 49 28.52 -34.05 -19.47
C LYS A 49 27.54 -34.38 -18.36
N MET A 50 27.77 -35.46 -17.60
CA MET A 50 26.94 -35.81 -16.45
C MET A 50 27.00 -34.73 -15.36
N LEU A 51 28.19 -34.21 -15.05
CA LEU A 51 28.36 -33.12 -14.08
C LEU A 51 27.70 -31.81 -14.54
N ASP A 52 27.81 -31.48 -15.82
CA ASP A 52 27.16 -30.29 -16.38
C ASP A 52 25.63 -30.43 -16.30
N GLY A 53 25.07 -31.63 -16.55
CA GLY A 53 23.66 -31.93 -16.32
C GLY A 53 23.19 -31.71 -14.87
N ILE A 54 23.93 -32.23 -13.88
CA ILE A 54 23.61 -32.04 -12.45
C ILE A 54 23.65 -30.55 -12.05
N VAL A 55 24.61 -29.80 -12.59
CA VAL A 55 24.71 -28.35 -12.34
C VAL A 55 23.49 -27.64 -12.94
N GLU A 56 23.14 -27.95 -14.18
CA GLU A 56 21.97 -27.36 -14.85
C GLU A 56 20.65 -27.66 -14.15
N GLU A 57 20.45 -28.88 -13.65
CA GLU A 57 19.23 -29.24 -12.93
C GLU A 57 19.06 -28.43 -11.65
N ARG A 58 20.14 -28.25 -10.90
CA ARG A 58 20.11 -27.42 -9.67
C ARG A 58 19.87 -25.96 -9.98
N THR A 59 20.54 -25.40 -10.98
CA THR A 59 20.33 -23.99 -11.34
C THR A 59 18.91 -23.75 -11.83
N LYS A 60 18.34 -24.68 -12.62
CA LYS A 60 16.92 -24.62 -13.03
C LYS A 60 15.96 -24.75 -11.84
N GLY A 61 16.31 -25.53 -10.81
CA GLY A 61 15.53 -25.64 -9.57
C GLY A 61 15.57 -24.36 -8.73
N GLU A 62 16.75 -23.79 -8.55
CA GLU A 62 16.99 -22.54 -7.83
C GLU A 62 16.29 -21.35 -8.52
N GLU A 63 16.43 -21.23 -9.85
CA GLU A 63 15.79 -20.16 -10.63
C GLU A 63 14.25 -20.23 -10.57
N LYS A 64 13.67 -21.44 -10.59
CA LYS A 64 12.22 -21.62 -10.42
C LYS A 64 11.76 -21.19 -9.03
N ALA A 65 12.50 -21.56 -7.98
CA ALA A 65 12.17 -21.18 -6.62
C ALA A 65 12.30 -19.67 -6.39
N GLU A 66 13.33 -19.04 -6.97
CA GLU A 66 13.54 -17.59 -6.89
C GLU A 66 12.45 -16.82 -7.66
N LYS A 67 12.11 -17.27 -8.88
CA LYS A 67 11.03 -16.69 -9.67
C LYS A 67 9.66 -16.81 -8.99
N GLU A 68 9.43 -17.89 -8.23
CA GLU A 68 8.21 -18.04 -7.43
C GLU A 68 8.17 -17.10 -6.24
N LYS A 69 9.30 -16.91 -5.54
CA LYS A 69 9.42 -15.92 -4.44
C LYS A 69 9.17 -14.51 -4.94
N MET A 70 9.83 -14.11 -6.02
CA MET A 70 9.64 -12.81 -6.68
C MET A 70 8.17 -12.56 -7.03
N ARG A 71 7.47 -13.58 -7.57
CA ARG A 71 6.04 -13.47 -7.89
C ARG A 71 5.13 -13.30 -6.66
N LYS A 72 5.48 -13.89 -5.52
CA LYS A 72 4.73 -13.70 -4.28
C LYS A 72 4.98 -12.30 -3.71
N GLU A 73 6.23 -11.87 -3.68
CA GLU A 73 6.61 -10.53 -3.20
C GLU A 73 5.97 -9.41 -4.03
N GLU A 74 5.95 -9.53 -5.36
CA GLU A 74 5.31 -8.55 -6.24
C GLU A 74 3.79 -8.45 -6.00
N LYS A 75 3.13 -9.60 -5.76
CA LYS A 75 1.70 -9.61 -5.42
C LYS A 75 1.44 -8.97 -4.06
N ASP A 76 2.25 -9.27 -3.06
CA ASP A 76 2.11 -8.71 -1.72
C ASP A 76 2.37 -7.20 -1.71
N GLU A 77 3.36 -6.73 -2.48
CA GLU A 77 3.62 -5.31 -2.64
C GLU A 77 2.45 -4.60 -3.33
N LYS A 78 1.90 -5.21 -4.38
CA LYS A 78 0.71 -4.69 -5.07
C LYS A 78 -0.50 -4.57 -4.14
N MET A 79 -0.77 -5.61 -3.33
CA MET A 79 -1.85 -5.60 -2.33
C MET A 79 -1.66 -4.47 -1.30
N ARG A 80 -0.44 -4.28 -0.79
CA ARG A 80 -0.12 -3.20 0.16
C ARG A 80 -0.32 -1.81 -0.45
N LYS A 81 -0.02 -1.66 -1.74
CA LYS A 81 -0.22 -0.40 -2.45
C LYS A 81 -1.71 -0.11 -2.66
N GLU A 82 -2.47 -1.11 -3.11
CA GLU A 82 -3.92 -1.01 -3.28
C GLU A 82 -4.64 -0.67 -1.96
N GLU A 83 -4.24 -1.29 -0.84
CA GLU A 83 -4.79 -0.99 0.48
C GLU A 83 -4.53 0.46 0.92
N LYS A 84 -3.31 0.96 0.69
CA LYS A 84 -2.96 2.36 0.97
C LYS A 84 -3.76 3.33 0.10
N ASP A 85 -3.87 3.05 -1.19
CA ASP A 85 -4.63 3.88 -2.13
C ASP A 85 -6.12 3.89 -1.78
N GLU A 86 -6.69 2.76 -1.37
CA GLU A 86 -8.07 2.69 -0.90
C GLU A 86 -8.28 3.47 0.40
N LYS A 87 -7.33 3.39 1.33
CA LYS A 87 -7.37 4.17 2.58
C LYS A 87 -7.36 5.67 2.31
N MET A 88 -6.47 6.16 1.44
CA MET A 88 -6.44 7.58 1.06
C MET A 88 -7.75 8.02 0.39
N ARG A 89 -8.36 7.18 -0.45
CA ARG A 89 -9.66 7.48 -1.07
C ARG A 89 -10.79 7.56 -0.05
N LYS A 90 -10.77 6.75 1.01
CA LYS A 90 -11.77 6.81 2.09
C LYS A 90 -11.57 8.08 2.92
N GLU A 91 -10.35 8.38 3.31
CA GLU A 91 -10.00 9.60 4.04
C GLU A 91 -10.40 10.86 3.25
N GLU A 92 -10.14 10.93 1.94
CA GLU A 92 -10.56 12.06 1.10
C GLU A 92 -12.09 12.21 1.05
N ARG A 93 -12.83 11.10 1.00
CA ARG A 93 -14.30 11.13 1.02
C ARG A 93 -14.84 11.61 2.37
N GLU A 94 -14.27 11.13 3.47
CA GLU A 94 -14.64 11.54 4.82
C GLU A 94 -14.34 13.02 5.05
N GLU A 95 -13.19 13.53 4.58
CA GLU A 95 -12.84 14.94 4.69
C GLU A 95 -13.81 15.84 3.90
N ARG A 96 -14.22 15.40 2.69
CA ARG A 96 -15.25 16.10 1.91
C ARG A 96 -16.59 16.17 2.65
N MET A 97 -17.05 15.04 3.20
CA MET A 97 -18.29 14.99 3.99
C MET A 97 -18.23 15.93 5.20
N GLN A 98 -17.13 15.91 5.96
CA GLN A 98 -16.93 16.81 7.11
C GLN A 98 -16.84 18.28 6.70
N LYS A 99 -16.31 18.58 5.52
CA LYS A 99 -16.25 19.94 5.01
C LYS A 99 -17.65 20.43 4.62
N GLU A 100 -18.42 19.61 3.91
CA GLU A 100 -19.81 19.91 3.55
C GLU A 100 -20.66 20.12 4.81
N GLU A 101 -20.56 19.26 5.82
CA GLU A 101 -21.29 19.39 7.08
C GLU A 101 -20.96 20.71 7.80
N ARG A 102 -19.68 21.07 7.90
CA ARG A 102 -19.26 22.37 8.47
C ARG A 102 -19.77 23.55 7.66
N GLU A 103 -19.81 23.45 6.33
CA GLU A 103 -20.36 24.49 5.47
C GLU A 103 -21.88 24.66 5.69
N TYR A 104 -22.63 23.57 5.86
CA TYR A 104 -24.05 23.62 6.20
C TYR A 104 -24.31 24.29 7.55
N GLU A 105 -23.55 23.93 8.60
CA GLU A 105 -23.66 24.57 9.92
C GLU A 105 -23.40 26.08 9.86
N LEU A 106 -22.35 26.48 9.13
CA LEU A 106 -22.02 27.90 8.93
C LEU A 106 -23.13 28.64 8.18
N GLU A 107 -23.75 28.02 7.19
CA GLU A 107 -24.84 28.64 6.42
C GLU A 107 -26.11 28.78 7.27
N GLU A 108 -26.41 27.81 8.13
CA GLU A 108 -27.53 27.92 9.08
C GLU A 108 -27.33 29.10 10.05
N LEU A 109 -26.13 29.24 10.61
CA LEU A 109 -25.76 30.38 11.46
C LEU A 109 -25.83 31.70 10.70
N ARG A 110 -25.43 31.76 9.43
CA ARG A 110 -25.56 32.95 8.57
C ARG A 110 -27.01 33.36 8.38
N ILE A 111 -27.90 32.39 8.08
CA ILE A 111 -29.33 32.65 7.94
C ILE A 111 -29.91 33.17 9.26
N GLN A 112 -29.53 32.56 10.39
CA GLN A 112 -29.97 33.00 11.71
C GLN A 112 -29.48 34.43 12.01
N ALA A 113 -28.22 34.74 11.73
CA ALA A 113 -27.66 36.07 11.91
C ALA A 113 -28.33 37.13 11.01
N GLN A 114 -28.63 36.80 9.74
CA GLN A 114 -29.36 37.69 8.84
C GLN A 114 -30.78 37.97 9.33
N ARG A 115 -31.50 36.95 9.83
CA ARG A 115 -32.83 37.14 10.45
C ARG A 115 -32.75 38.11 11.64
N ILE A 116 -31.78 37.92 12.54
CA ILE A 116 -31.55 38.82 13.69
C ILE A 116 -31.20 40.24 13.23
N ALA A 117 -30.34 40.39 12.22
CA ALA A 117 -29.97 41.70 11.66
C ALA A 117 -31.18 42.42 11.04
N ASN A 118 -32.00 41.71 10.27
CA ASN A 118 -33.22 42.26 9.67
C ASN A 118 -34.23 42.72 10.74
N ILE A 119 -34.40 41.96 11.83
CA ILE A 119 -35.21 42.38 12.98
C ILE A 119 -34.62 43.64 13.64
N ARG A 120 -33.29 43.71 13.80
CA ARG A 120 -32.60 44.85 14.41
C ARG A 120 -32.66 46.13 13.56
N ILE A 121 -32.79 46.03 12.24
CA ILE A 121 -32.87 47.17 11.30
C ILE A 121 -34.31 47.73 11.18
N ALA A 122 -35.34 46.93 11.47
CA ALA A 122 -36.76 47.32 11.38
C ALA A 122 -37.28 48.44 12.32
N PRO A 123 -36.68 48.82 13.48
CA PRO A 123 -37.33 49.76 14.39
C PRO A 123 -37.18 51.24 14.01
N LYS A 124 -36.34 51.59 13.02
CA LYS A 124 -36.12 53.00 12.64
C LYS A 124 -37.36 53.62 11.96
N ALA A 125 -38.08 52.86 11.12
CA ALA A 125 -39.30 53.34 10.46
C ALA A 125 -40.50 53.38 11.43
N PHE A 126 -40.55 52.48 12.42
CA PHE A 126 -41.65 52.39 13.38
C PHE A 126 -41.62 53.54 14.40
N LYS A 127 -40.44 53.90 14.92
CA LYS A 127 -40.27 55.05 15.84
C LYS A 127 -40.71 56.39 15.22
N HIS A 128 -40.47 56.59 13.93
CA HIS A 128 -40.84 57.84 13.26
C HIS A 128 -42.35 58.00 13.02
N ARG A 129 -43.09 56.89 12.84
CA ARG A 129 -44.57 56.90 12.73
C ARG A 129 -45.24 57.20 14.08
N ILE A 130 -44.76 56.61 15.17
CA ILE A 130 -45.33 56.83 16.52
C ILE A 130 -45.14 58.28 16.97
N ASN A 131 -43.97 58.89 16.73
CA ASN A 131 -43.72 60.30 17.09
C ASN A 131 -44.60 61.29 16.32
N ARG A 132 -45.07 60.94 15.12
CA ARG A 132 -45.95 61.81 14.32
C ARG A 132 -47.41 61.74 14.81
N PHE A 133 -47.87 60.54 15.16
CA PHE A 133 -49.20 60.34 15.74
C PHE A 133 -49.34 60.97 17.12
N THR A 134 -48.36 60.80 18.00
CA THR A 134 -48.38 61.38 19.35
C THR A 134 -48.37 62.91 19.33
N LYS A 135 -47.60 63.54 18.44
CA LYS A 135 -47.64 65.00 18.25
C LYS A 135 -48.99 65.54 17.75
N LEU A 136 -49.63 64.82 16.82
CA LEU A 136 -50.96 65.19 16.33
C LEU A 136 -52.04 65.01 17.41
N PHE A 137 -51.95 63.95 18.22
CA PHE A 137 -52.91 63.68 19.29
C PHE A 137 -52.82 64.71 20.42
N ILE A 138 -51.60 65.08 20.85
CA ILE A 138 -51.39 66.12 21.87
C ILE A 138 -51.89 67.48 21.37
N SER A 139 -51.62 67.84 20.10
CA SER A 139 -52.14 69.07 19.48
C SER A 139 -53.68 69.12 19.46
N LEU A 140 -54.34 67.98 19.19
CA LEU A 140 -55.80 67.89 19.19
C LEU A 140 -56.40 68.05 20.59
N ILE A 141 -55.76 67.49 21.61
CA ILE A 141 -56.19 67.60 23.01
C ILE A 141 -56.05 69.06 23.50
N CYS A 142 -54.93 69.73 23.20
CA CYS A 142 -54.73 71.12 23.62
C CYS A 142 -55.75 72.09 22.98
N ARG A 143 -56.18 71.85 21.73
CA ARG A 143 -57.26 72.66 21.11
C ARG A 143 -58.63 72.47 21.73
N LYS A 144 -58.87 71.33 22.40
CA LYS A 144 -60.18 70.99 22.96
C LYS A 144 -60.36 71.47 24.40
N ILE A 145 -59.28 71.94 25.05
CA ILE A 145 -59.26 72.47 26.42
C ILE A 145 -59.29 74.01 26.46
N SER A 146 -59.06 74.71 25.33
CA SER A 146 -59.06 76.18 25.24
C SER A 146 -60.39 76.81 24.73
N VAL A 147 -61.52 76.11 24.83
CA VAL A 147 -62.88 76.67 24.63
C VAL A 147 -63.62 76.59 25.95
#